data_AF-A0A0Q5PD13-F1
#
_entry.id   AF-A0A0Q5PD13-F1
#
_cell.length_a   1.000
_cell.length_b   1.000
_cell.length_c   1.000
_cell.angle_alpha   90.00
_cell.angle_beta   90.00
_cell.angle_gamma   90.00
#
_symmetry.space_group_name_H-M   'P 1'
#
loop_
_entity.id
_entity.type
_entity.pdbx_description
1 polymer ?
#
loop_
_entity_poly.entity_id
_entity_poly.type
_entity_poly.pdbx_seq_one_letter_code
_entity_poly.pdbx_strand_id
1 'polypeptide(L)'
;MPALPSVRPRLRRQAAVVRRVLPVLGLAGSLALTGCQISSPNATEPTSAASSSAGSTVSTSEFSTLDAAGVDQIRATKTARLDMSSGSLKKADVRVTEDSYGPEINTRGSGKIALTIVAPNGEIAGETDRIRFNTTDQSPDFSEVTYFLTADSAAEYFGLIRDGVQRYGIDGGSAERWISSTEKDPEGKSDFSITPGTSTGLEVNYDLRYDGAKDTQVIIVHVSPAA
;
A
#
# COMPACT_ATOMS: atom_id res chain seq x y z
N MET A 1 -8.46 -58.19 23.75
CA MET A 1 -7.24 -57.78 23.00
C MET A 1 -6.96 -56.32 23.30
N PRO A 2 -5.91 -55.99 24.08
CA PRO A 2 -5.53 -54.62 24.37
C PRO A 2 -4.50 -54.10 23.36
N ALA A 3 -4.72 -52.89 22.82
CA ALA A 3 -3.79 -52.20 21.94
C ALA A 3 -2.83 -51.32 22.76
N LEU A 4 -1.53 -51.41 22.46
CA LEU A 4 -0.43 -50.72 23.13
C LEU A 4 -0.38 -49.22 22.74
N PRO A 5 0.06 -48.31 23.63
CA PRO A 5 0.28 -46.91 23.30
C PRO A 5 1.62 -46.68 22.58
N SER A 6 1.57 -45.90 21.50
CA SER A 6 2.72 -45.46 20.70
C SER A 6 3.42 -44.27 21.37
N VAL A 7 4.68 -44.45 21.75
CA VAL A 7 5.57 -43.39 22.24
C VAL A 7 6.25 -42.73 21.03
N ARG A 8 6.06 -41.42 20.83
CA ARG A 8 6.82 -40.63 19.86
C ARG A 8 7.96 -39.85 20.55
N PRO A 9 9.18 -39.82 19.97
CA PRO A 9 10.30 -39.10 20.55
C PRO A 9 10.21 -37.59 20.31
N ARG A 10 10.50 -36.82 21.37
CA ARG A 10 10.68 -35.35 21.33
C ARG A 10 12.03 -35.01 20.69
N LEU A 11 12.00 -34.40 19.50
CA LEU A 11 13.20 -33.79 18.90
C LEU A 11 13.36 -32.37 19.45
N ARG A 12 14.31 -32.23 20.39
CA ARG A 12 14.95 -31.00 20.82
C ARG A 12 15.59 -30.32 19.60
N ARG A 13 15.17 -29.09 19.25
CA ARG A 13 15.96 -28.21 18.39
C ARG A 13 16.62 -27.13 19.25
N GLN A 14 17.94 -27.15 19.21
CA GLN A 14 18.83 -26.25 19.94
C GLN A 14 18.83 -24.87 19.28
N ALA A 15 18.79 -23.83 20.11
CA ALA A 15 19.03 -22.45 19.72
C ALA A 15 20.51 -22.26 19.38
N ALA A 16 20.79 -21.71 18.19
CA ALA A 16 22.12 -21.26 17.83
C ALA A 16 22.17 -19.73 17.90
N VAL A 17 22.93 -19.24 18.87
CA VAL A 17 23.28 -17.83 19.07
C VAL A 17 24.33 -17.46 18.01
N VAL A 18 23.98 -16.59 17.06
CA VAL A 18 24.95 -16.06 16.09
C VAL A 18 25.48 -14.72 16.58
N ARG A 19 26.78 -14.73 16.88
CA ARG A 19 27.59 -13.67 17.42
C ARG A 19 27.85 -12.60 16.35
N ARG A 20 27.52 -11.34 16.65
CA ARG A 20 27.88 -10.16 15.83
C ARG A 20 29.39 -9.99 15.80
N VAL A 21 29.96 -9.80 14.60
CA VAL A 21 31.32 -9.30 14.39
C VAL A 21 31.21 -8.02 13.56
N LEU A 22 31.54 -6.89 14.18
CA LEU A 22 31.78 -5.62 13.49
C LEU A 22 33.21 -5.61 12.93
N PRO A 23 33.42 -5.21 11.67
CA PRO A 23 34.70 -4.67 11.24
C PRO A 23 34.68 -3.13 11.32
N VAL A 24 35.62 -2.61 12.12
CA VAL A 24 36.10 -1.23 12.09
C VAL A 24 37.17 -1.13 10.99
N LEU A 25 36.94 -0.31 9.97
CA LEU A 25 37.93 0.30 9.09
C LEU A 25 37.44 1.73 8.85
N GLY A 26 38.22 2.81 8.90
CA GLY A 26 39.66 2.96 8.74
C GLY A 26 39.90 4.12 7.77
N LEU A 27 40.09 5.31 8.35
CA LEU A 27 40.76 6.54 7.87
C LEU A 27 41.03 6.83 6.36
N ALA A 28 40.78 8.10 6.01
CA ALA A 28 41.70 9.08 5.39
C ALA A 28 41.59 9.46 3.89
N GLY A 29 41.64 10.79 3.68
CA GLY A 29 42.11 11.50 2.47
C GLY A 29 41.02 11.84 1.44
N SER A 30 40.98 12.99 0.76
CA SER A 30 41.78 14.21 0.74
C SER A 30 40.98 15.26 -0.05
N LEU A 31 41.31 16.54 0.18
CA LEU A 31 40.85 17.72 -0.56
C LEU A 31 41.18 17.66 -2.06
N ALA A 32 40.27 18.16 -2.90
CA ALA A 32 40.62 18.80 -4.18
C ALA A 32 39.63 19.94 -4.49
N LEU A 33 40.19 21.14 -4.59
CA LEU A 33 39.56 22.36 -5.10
C LEU A 33 39.59 22.38 -6.64
N THR A 34 38.87 23.36 -7.20
CA THR A 34 38.90 23.92 -8.58
C THR A 34 37.96 23.25 -9.60
N GLY A 35 37.22 23.97 -10.45
CA GLY A 35 37.16 25.41 -10.68
C GLY A 35 35.93 25.80 -11.52
N CYS A 36 35.61 27.09 -11.50
CA CYS A 36 34.60 27.71 -12.37
C CYS A 36 35.09 27.73 -13.83
N GLN A 37 34.21 27.41 -14.77
CA GLN A 37 34.29 28.01 -16.11
C GLN A 37 32.92 28.56 -16.52
N ILE A 38 32.89 29.88 -16.62
CA ILE A 38 31.93 30.67 -17.36
C ILE A 38 32.46 30.75 -18.79
N SER A 39 31.67 30.28 -19.75
CA SER A 39 31.80 30.65 -21.16
C SER A 39 30.39 30.84 -21.72
N SER A 40 30.14 32.04 -22.22
CA SER A 40 29.04 32.39 -23.12
C SER A 40 29.62 33.36 -24.15
N PRO A 41 28.95 33.66 -25.27
CA PRO A 41 28.19 32.81 -26.18
C PRO A 41 28.84 32.84 -27.57
N ASN A 42 28.53 31.91 -28.48
CA ASN A 42 28.57 32.28 -29.91
C ASN A 42 27.61 31.44 -30.75
N ALA A 43 26.86 32.17 -31.56
CA ALA A 43 25.86 31.69 -32.50
C ALA A 43 26.52 30.94 -33.67
N THR A 44 26.03 29.73 -33.97
CA THR A 44 25.94 29.19 -35.34
C THR A 44 24.96 28.01 -35.35
N GLU A 45 23.75 28.23 -35.86
CA GLU A 45 22.98 27.19 -36.57
C GLU A 45 23.70 26.86 -37.91
N PRO A 46 23.41 25.75 -38.63
CA PRO A 46 22.29 24.81 -38.46
C PRO A 46 22.75 23.34 -38.46
N THR A 47 21.86 22.41 -38.08
CA THR A 47 21.63 21.11 -38.76
C THR A 47 20.78 20.22 -37.87
N SER A 48 19.65 19.84 -38.42
CA SER A 48 18.71 18.82 -37.96
C SER A 48 19.42 17.57 -37.42
N ALA A 49 19.34 17.38 -36.10
CA ALA A 49 19.33 16.07 -35.48
C ALA A 49 18.13 16.06 -34.53
N ALA A 50 17.02 15.50 -35.03
CA ALA A 50 15.87 15.17 -34.20
C ALA A 50 16.28 14.04 -33.24
N SER A 51 16.94 14.42 -32.14
CA SER A 51 16.94 13.60 -30.94
C SER A 51 15.56 13.78 -30.30
N SER A 52 14.64 12.88 -30.65
CA SER A 52 13.47 12.57 -29.84
C SER A 52 13.92 11.95 -28.52
N SER A 53 14.56 12.77 -27.68
CA SER A 53 14.48 12.59 -26.24
C SER A 53 13.01 12.82 -25.92
N ALA A 54 12.25 11.73 -25.85
CA ALA A 54 10.92 11.73 -25.27
C ALA A 54 11.05 12.45 -23.93
N GLY A 55 10.61 13.70 -23.89
CA GLY A 55 10.58 14.47 -22.66
C GLY A 55 9.80 13.63 -21.68
N SER A 56 10.44 13.21 -20.60
CA SER A 56 9.72 12.82 -19.40
C SER A 56 8.87 14.02 -19.06
N THR A 57 7.59 13.97 -19.44
CA THR A 57 6.55 14.85 -18.94
C THR A 57 6.47 14.55 -17.46
N VAL A 58 7.33 15.23 -16.68
CA VAL A 58 7.29 15.21 -15.22
C VAL A 58 5.85 15.56 -14.87
N SER A 59 5.14 14.63 -14.25
CA SER A 59 3.79 14.87 -13.79
C SER A 59 3.85 16.06 -12.82
N THR A 60 3.31 17.20 -13.23
CA THR A 60 3.26 18.41 -12.41
C THR A 60 2.15 18.35 -11.35
N SER A 61 1.37 17.26 -11.35
CA SER A 61 0.37 16.96 -10.33
C SER A 61 1.02 16.20 -9.18
N GLU A 62 0.69 16.59 -7.94
CA GLU A 62 1.05 15.82 -6.74
C GLU A 62 0.34 14.44 -6.69
N PHE A 63 -0.66 14.24 -7.54
CA PHE A 63 -1.44 13.01 -7.64
C PHE A 63 -0.85 12.03 -8.66
N SER A 64 -0.96 10.74 -8.33
CA SER A 64 -0.49 9.64 -9.15
C SER A 64 -1.41 9.39 -10.34
N THR A 65 -0.82 9.06 -11.49
CA THR A 65 -1.55 8.56 -12.66
C THR A 65 -1.58 7.03 -12.65
N LEU A 66 -2.57 6.46 -13.33
CA LEU A 66 -2.80 5.01 -13.44
C LEU A 66 -2.60 4.49 -14.87
N ASP A 67 -2.03 5.31 -15.76
CA ASP A 67 -1.43 4.86 -17.00
C ASP A 67 -0.16 4.02 -16.72
N ALA A 68 0.39 3.37 -17.76
CA ALA A 68 1.54 2.48 -17.59
C ALA A 68 2.74 3.18 -16.91
N ALA A 69 3.03 4.42 -17.31
CA ALA A 69 4.12 5.20 -16.72
C ALA A 69 3.86 5.55 -15.25
N GLY A 70 2.64 5.95 -14.90
CA GLY A 70 2.25 6.22 -13.52
C GLY A 70 2.32 5.00 -12.62
N VAL A 71 1.85 3.84 -13.10
CA VAL A 71 1.94 2.57 -12.38
C VAL A 71 3.40 2.19 -12.11
N ASP A 72 4.29 2.36 -13.10
CA ASP A 72 5.71 2.08 -12.93
C ASP A 72 6.36 3.06 -11.95
N GLN A 73 5.96 4.33 -11.96
CA GLN A 73 6.40 5.32 -10.97
C GLN A 73 5.95 4.98 -9.55
N ILE A 74 4.70 4.56 -9.35
CA ILE A 74 4.20 4.12 -8.03
C ILE A 74 5.02 2.91 -7.54
N ARG A 75 5.28 1.93 -8.43
CA ARG A 75 6.10 0.76 -8.08
C ARG A 75 7.54 1.12 -7.73
N ALA A 76 8.13 2.09 -8.42
CA ALA A 76 9.51 2.52 -8.18
C ALA A 76 9.65 3.34 -6.90
N THR A 77 8.74 4.29 -6.68
CA THR A 77 8.79 5.26 -5.56
C THR A 77 8.17 4.73 -4.28
N LYS A 78 7.31 3.70 -4.37
CA LYS A 78 6.50 3.20 -3.25
C LYS A 78 5.57 4.27 -2.66
N THR A 79 5.08 5.17 -3.49
CA THR A 79 4.12 6.20 -3.07
C THR A 79 2.99 6.27 -4.07
N ALA A 80 1.76 6.36 -3.57
CA ALA A 80 0.56 6.62 -4.37
C ALA A 80 -0.30 7.67 -3.67
N ARG A 81 -0.65 8.75 -4.37
CA ARG A 81 -1.58 9.78 -3.89
C ARG A 81 -2.72 9.91 -4.88
N LEU A 82 -3.94 9.61 -4.45
CA LEU A 82 -5.14 9.61 -5.28
C LEU A 82 -6.03 10.79 -4.90
N ASP A 83 -6.58 11.50 -5.90
CA ASP A 83 -7.57 12.55 -5.67
C ASP A 83 -8.98 11.98 -5.77
N MET A 84 -9.67 11.91 -4.65
CA MET A 84 -11.09 11.62 -4.54
C MET A 84 -11.81 12.73 -3.76
N SER A 85 -11.26 13.95 -3.77
CA SER A 85 -11.81 15.09 -3.02
C SER A 85 -13.22 15.47 -3.47
N SER A 86 -13.60 15.14 -4.71
CA SER A 86 -14.96 15.30 -5.24
C SER A 86 -15.92 14.16 -4.88
N GLY A 87 -15.45 13.14 -4.15
CA GLY A 87 -16.25 11.96 -3.77
C GLY A 87 -16.14 10.77 -4.73
N SER A 88 -15.43 10.90 -5.85
CA SER A 88 -15.17 9.80 -6.79
C SER A 88 -13.77 9.92 -7.41
N LEU A 89 -13.24 8.81 -7.92
CA LEU A 89 -12.01 8.77 -8.71
C LEU A 89 -12.39 8.59 -10.18
N LYS A 90 -12.17 9.62 -11.01
CA LYS A 90 -12.49 9.53 -12.44
C LYS A 90 -11.30 8.96 -13.21
N LYS A 91 -11.57 8.14 -14.23
CA LYS A 91 -10.53 7.58 -15.09
C LYS A 91 -9.69 8.66 -15.78
N ALA A 92 -10.35 9.70 -16.29
CA ALA A 92 -9.69 10.80 -16.97
C ALA A 92 -8.66 11.52 -16.08
N ASP A 93 -8.98 11.72 -14.80
CA ASP A 93 -8.14 12.45 -13.84
C ASP A 93 -6.85 11.67 -13.52
N VAL A 94 -6.87 10.35 -13.70
CA VAL A 94 -5.71 9.46 -13.53
C VAL A 94 -5.18 8.89 -14.85
N ARG A 95 -5.54 9.50 -15.98
CA ARG A 95 -5.06 9.14 -17.33
C ARG A 95 -5.38 7.70 -17.78
N VAL A 96 -6.50 7.17 -17.29
CA VAL A 96 -7.07 5.91 -17.78
C VAL A 96 -8.15 6.23 -18.80
N THR A 97 -8.20 5.47 -19.91
CA THR A 97 -9.25 5.66 -20.92
C THR A 97 -10.57 5.09 -20.42
N GLU A 98 -11.70 5.67 -20.83
CA GLU A 98 -13.04 5.27 -20.36
C GLU A 98 -13.35 3.80 -20.67
N ASP A 99 -12.83 3.26 -21.77
CA ASP A 99 -12.98 1.87 -22.22
C ASP A 99 -12.03 0.88 -21.54
N SER A 100 -11.18 1.33 -20.63
CA SER A 100 -10.21 0.49 -19.92
C SER A 100 -10.67 0.06 -18.54
N TYR A 101 -10.19 -1.10 -18.10
CA TYR A 101 -10.22 -1.52 -16.71
C TYR A 101 -9.12 -0.83 -15.90
N GLY A 102 -9.28 -0.77 -14.58
CA GLY A 102 -8.26 -0.25 -13.68
C GLY A 102 -7.05 -1.18 -13.58
N PRO A 103 -5.82 -0.63 -13.45
CA PRO A 103 -4.65 -1.47 -13.25
C PRO A 103 -4.70 -2.15 -11.88
N GLU A 104 -4.02 -3.29 -11.76
CA GLU A 104 -3.62 -3.79 -10.44
C GLU A 104 -2.16 -3.40 -10.18
N ILE A 105 -1.92 -2.77 -9.04
CA ILE A 105 -0.57 -2.44 -8.57
C ILE A 105 -0.18 -3.45 -7.51
N ASN A 106 0.94 -4.13 -7.71
CA ASN A 106 1.46 -5.12 -6.78
C ASN A 106 2.98 -4.92 -6.63
N THR A 107 3.42 -4.81 -5.38
CA THR A 107 4.81 -4.57 -4.98
C THR A 107 5.30 -5.60 -3.97
N ARG A 108 4.57 -6.71 -3.80
CA ARG A 108 4.93 -7.80 -2.90
C ARG A 108 6.39 -8.22 -3.08
N GLY A 109 7.12 -8.33 -1.97
CA GLY A 109 8.53 -8.68 -1.95
C GLY A 109 9.50 -7.54 -2.30
N SER A 110 9.00 -6.36 -2.69
CA SER A 110 9.81 -5.17 -3.00
C SER A 110 9.57 -3.97 -2.08
N GLY A 111 8.65 -4.09 -1.12
CA GLY A 111 8.29 -3.04 -0.16
C GLY A 111 6.79 -2.72 -0.18
N LYS A 112 6.33 -1.96 0.81
CA LYS A 112 4.95 -1.42 0.87
C LYS A 112 4.90 -0.06 0.19
N ILE A 113 3.75 0.25 -0.39
CA ILE A 113 3.37 1.54 -0.94
C ILE A 113 2.71 2.34 0.19
N ALA A 114 3.22 3.55 0.43
CA ALA A 114 2.51 4.58 1.19
C ALA A 114 1.38 5.12 0.32
N LEU A 115 0.15 4.64 0.56
CA LEU A 115 -1.06 5.08 -0.13
C LEU A 115 -1.71 6.21 0.65
N THR A 116 -2.10 7.27 -0.05
CA THR A 116 -2.97 8.34 0.45
C THR A 116 -4.09 8.61 -0.55
N ILE A 117 -5.32 8.65 -0.08
CA ILE A 117 -6.51 9.03 -0.84
C ILE A 117 -7.04 10.30 -0.22
N VAL A 118 -6.99 11.40 -0.96
CA VAL A 118 -7.61 12.65 -0.54
C VAL A 118 -9.11 12.49 -0.72
N ALA A 119 -9.86 12.57 0.38
CA ALA A 119 -11.30 12.40 0.41
C ALA A 119 -11.98 13.78 0.59
N PRO A 120 -13.32 13.88 0.43
CA PRO A 120 -14.02 15.15 0.65
C PRO A 120 -13.76 15.77 2.03
N ASN A 121 -13.67 14.93 3.07
CA ASN A 121 -13.46 15.33 4.46
C ASN A 121 -12.21 14.64 5.05
N GLY A 122 -11.03 15.01 4.58
CA GLY A 122 -9.75 14.53 5.11
C GLY A 122 -9.04 13.54 4.19
N GLU A 123 -8.27 12.63 4.76
CA GLU A 123 -7.48 11.66 3.99
C GLU A 123 -7.67 10.24 4.52
N ILE A 124 -7.63 9.26 3.61
CA ILE A 124 -7.54 7.83 3.92
C ILE A 124 -6.11 7.41 3.58
N ALA A 125 -5.40 6.83 4.55
CA ALA A 125 -4.01 6.44 4.37
C ALA A 125 -3.76 4.99 4.83
N GLY A 126 -2.76 4.35 4.23
CA GLY A 126 -2.34 3.01 4.61
C GLY A 126 -1.06 2.56 3.89
N GLU A 127 -0.37 1.61 4.51
CA GLU A 127 0.82 0.96 3.96
C GLU A 127 0.43 -0.39 3.35
N THR A 128 0.50 -0.51 2.02
CA THR A 128 -0.04 -1.68 1.28
C THR A 128 0.94 -2.20 0.25
N ASP A 129 1.02 -3.51 0.04
CA ASP A 129 1.78 -4.06 -1.09
C ASP A 129 0.93 -4.19 -2.36
N ARG A 130 -0.39 -3.98 -2.26
CA ARG A 130 -1.33 -4.21 -3.35
C ARG A 130 -2.47 -3.18 -3.37
N ILE A 131 -2.78 -2.68 -4.56
CA ILE A 131 -3.90 -1.76 -4.81
C ILE A 131 -4.66 -2.26 -6.03
N ARG A 132 -5.99 -2.31 -5.93
CA ARG A 132 -6.91 -2.66 -7.00
C ARG A 132 -7.89 -1.52 -7.22
N PHE A 133 -8.23 -1.29 -8.48
CA PHE A 133 -9.16 -0.26 -8.90
C PHE A 133 -10.31 -0.94 -9.63
N ASN A 134 -11.46 -1.06 -8.99
CA ASN A 134 -12.62 -1.69 -9.58
C ASN A 134 -13.35 -0.68 -10.49
N THR A 135 -13.63 -1.12 -11.71
CA THR A 135 -14.39 -0.37 -12.72
C THR A 135 -14.86 -1.34 -13.79
N THR A 136 -15.76 -0.90 -14.66
CA THR A 136 -16.07 -1.55 -15.94
C THR A 136 -15.49 -0.73 -17.10
N ASP A 137 -15.56 -1.26 -18.32
CA ASP A 137 -15.26 -0.57 -19.59
C ASP A 137 -16.37 0.41 -20.03
N GLN A 138 -17.45 0.52 -19.25
CA GLN A 138 -18.59 1.41 -19.51
C GLN A 138 -18.72 2.53 -18.48
N SER A 139 -17.97 2.48 -17.39
CA SER A 139 -17.99 3.49 -16.32
C SER A 139 -16.88 4.51 -16.55
N PRO A 140 -17.17 5.82 -16.49
CA PRO A 140 -16.14 6.86 -16.50
C PRO A 140 -15.35 6.92 -15.18
N ASP A 141 -15.90 6.35 -14.11
CA ASP A 141 -15.39 6.42 -12.75
C ASP A 141 -15.00 5.03 -12.23
N PHE A 142 -14.04 4.99 -11.30
CA PHE A 142 -13.80 3.80 -10.49
C PHE A 142 -14.86 3.68 -9.42
N SER A 143 -15.47 2.49 -9.30
CA SER A 143 -16.48 2.22 -8.29
C SER A 143 -15.88 1.97 -6.91
N GLU A 144 -14.62 1.52 -6.86
CA GLU A 144 -13.96 1.17 -5.61
C GLU A 144 -12.43 1.16 -5.77
N VAL A 145 -11.72 1.67 -4.76
CA VAL A 145 -10.29 1.44 -4.55
C VAL A 145 -10.14 0.44 -3.42
N THR A 146 -9.52 -0.70 -3.70
CA THR A 146 -9.25 -1.75 -2.71
C THR A 146 -7.75 -1.83 -2.42
N TYR A 147 -7.38 -1.84 -1.14
CA TYR A 147 -5.99 -2.06 -0.71
C TYR A 147 -5.90 -3.01 0.49
N PHE A 148 -4.70 -3.52 0.77
CA PHE A 148 -4.49 -4.62 1.70
C PHE A 148 -3.54 -4.18 2.81
N LEU A 149 -4.09 -4.00 4.01
CA LEU A 149 -3.27 -3.83 5.20
C LEU A 149 -2.84 -5.21 5.69
N THR A 150 -1.60 -5.33 6.12
CA THR A 150 -1.09 -6.56 6.73
C THR A 150 -0.51 -6.26 8.10
N ALA A 151 -0.69 -7.17 9.04
CA ALA A 151 -0.10 -7.09 10.36
C ALA A 151 0.62 -8.40 10.70
N ASP A 152 1.78 -8.30 11.35
CA ASP A 152 2.61 -9.45 11.72
C ASP A 152 2.28 -9.98 13.13
N SER A 153 1.26 -9.41 13.76
CA SER A 153 0.74 -9.85 15.05
C SER A 153 -0.73 -9.50 15.24
N ALA A 154 -1.42 -10.25 16.10
CA ALA A 154 -2.80 -9.94 16.48
C ALA A 154 -2.94 -8.54 17.11
N ALA A 155 -1.96 -8.12 17.92
CA ALA A 155 -1.99 -6.80 18.57
C ALA A 155 -1.92 -5.65 17.55
N GLU A 156 -1.02 -5.75 16.56
CA GLU A 156 -0.94 -4.79 15.46
C GLU A 156 -2.23 -4.82 14.62
N TYR A 157 -2.73 -6.02 14.31
CA TYR A 157 -3.95 -6.21 13.54
C TYR A 157 -5.16 -5.53 14.20
N PHE A 158 -5.38 -5.75 15.51
CA PHE A 158 -6.45 -5.07 16.25
C PHE A 158 -6.21 -3.57 16.38
N GLY A 159 -4.95 -3.14 16.45
CA GLY A 159 -4.57 -1.73 16.38
C GLY A 159 -5.05 -1.06 15.10
N LEU A 160 -4.83 -1.70 13.94
CA LEU A 160 -5.28 -1.19 12.64
C LEU A 160 -6.81 -1.06 12.57
N ILE A 161 -7.55 -2.04 13.11
CA ILE A 161 -9.02 -1.99 13.15
C ILE A 161 -9.49 -0.78 13.98
N ARG A 162 -8.91 -0.60 15.17
CA ARG A 162 -9.28 0.50 16.08
C ARG A 162 -8.91 1.87 15.49
N ASP A 163 -7.78 1.97 14.80
CA ASP A 163 -7.41 3.19 14.06
C ASP A 163 -8.42 3.49 12.94
N GLY A 164 -8.86 2.47 12.18
CA GLY A 164 -9.92 2.62 11.18
C GLY A 164 -11.26 3.09 11.77
N VAL A 165 -11.66 2.54 12.93
CA VAL A 165 -12.82 3.02 13.71
C VAL A 165 -12.69 4.49 14.04
N GLN A 166 -11.55 4.90 14.60
CA GLN A 166 -11.34 6.29 15.02
C GLN A 166 -11.28 7.26 13.84
N ARG A 167 -10.57 6.90 12.76
CA ARG A 167 -10.31 7.82 11.64
C ARG A 167 -11.45 7.90 10.65
N TYR A 168 -12.09 6.77 10.35
CA TYR A 168 -13.03 6.66 9.24
C TYR A 168 -14.48 6.50 9.70
N GLY A 169 -14.71 6.37 11.01
CA GLY A 169 -16.04 6.22 11.61
C GLY A 169 -16.65 4.84 11.37
N ILE A 170 -15.81 3.81 11.22
CA ILE A 170 -16.24 2.41 11.16
C ILE A 170 -16.93 2.04 12.49
N ASP A 171 -17.93 1.16 12.48
CA ASP A 171 -18.70 0.82 13.70
C ASP A 171 -17.83 0.17 14.79
N GLY A 172 -17.45 0.97 15.78
CA GLY A 172 -16.60 0.53 16.88
C GLY A 172 -17.22 -0.57 17.75
N GLY A 173 -18.55 -0.59 17.88
CA GLY A 173 -19.25 -1.63 18.64
C GLY A 173 -19.12 -3.01 17.98
N SER A 174 -19.29 -3.07 16.66
CA SER A 174 -19.09 -4.29 15.87
C SER A 174 -17.63 -4.71 15.86
N ALA A 175 -16.71 -3.76 15.66
CA ALA A 175 -15.28 -4.02 15.71
C ALA A 175 -14.83 -4.64 17.04
N GLU A 176 -15.17 -4.04 18.18
CA GLU A 176 -14.75 -4.56 19.49
C GLU A 176 -15.42 -5.89 19.85
N ARG A 177 -16.67 -6.12 19.44
CA ARG A 177 -17.33 -7.43 19.61
C ARG A 177 -16.59 -8.51 18.82
N TRP A 178 -16.20 -8.22 17.59
CA TRP A 178 -15.44 -9.15 16.76
C TRP A 178 -14.05 -9.39 17.36
N ILE A 179 -13.30 -8.34 17.74
CA ILE A 179 -11.98 -8.45 18.39
C ILE A 179 -12.07 -9.30 19.65
N SER A 180 -13.03 -9.01 20.53
CA SER A 180 -13.24 -9.77 21.77
C SER A 180 -13.59 -11.24 21.53
N SER A 181 -14.19 -11.57 20.38
CA SER A 181 -14.47 -12.95 20.00
C SER A 181 -13.20 -13.65 19.52
N THR A 182 -12.42 -12.98 18.66
CA THR A 182 -11.14 -13.50 18.14
C THR A 182 -10.11 -13.68 19.24
N GLU A 183 -10.05 -12.79 20.23
CA GLU A 183 -9.16 -12.92 21.40
C GLU A 183 -9.48 -14.15 22.27
N LYS A 184 -10.72 -14.64 22.26
CA LYS A 184 -11.13 -15.86 23.00
C LYS A 184 -10.74 -17.14 22.28
N ASP A 185 -10.55 -17.09 20.97
CA ASP A 185 -10.11 -18.20 20.13
C ASP A 185 -8.97 -17.75 19.19
N PRO A 186 -7.78 -17.44 19.74
CA PRO A 186 -6.71 -16.80 18.98
C PRO A 186 -6.09 -17.68 17.91
N GLU A 187 -6.26 -19.01 17.99
CA GLU A 187 -5.79 -19.99 16.99
C GLU A 187 -6.83 -20.19 15.87
N GLY A 188 -8.05 -19.68 16.06
CA GLY A 188 -9.16 -19.82 15.12
C GLY A 188 -9.01 -19.02 13.84
N LYS A 189 -9.96 -19.24 12.94
CA LYS A 189 -10.13 -18.45 11.70
C LYS A 189 -11.41 -17.64 11.77
N SER A 190 -11.37 -16.42 11.29
CA SER A 190 -12.54 -15.55 11.26
C SER A 190 -12.47 -14.58 10.09
N ASP A 191 -13.56 -14.54 9.33
CA ASP A 191 -13.78 -13.60 8.24
C ASP A 191 -14.99 -12.73 8.60
N PHE A 192 -14.86 -11.41 8.50
CA PHE A 192 -15.93 -10.50 8.91
C PHE A 192 -15.83 -9.15 8.22
N SER A 193 -16.91 -8.70 7.57
CA SER A 193 -17.02 -7.33 7.08
C SER A 193 -17.67 -6.46 8.16
N ILE A 194 -16.94 -5.46 8.66
CA ILE A 194 -17.48 -4.51 9.64
C ILE A 194 -18.39 -3.52 8.92
N THR A 195 -19.45 -3.04 9.56
CA THR A 195 -20.25 -1.93 9.03
C THR A 195 -19.36 -0.74 8.62
N PRO A 196 -19.46 -0.25 7.37
CA PRO A 196 -18.59 0.82 6.86
C PRO A 196 -18.69 2.11 7.67
N GLY A 197 -17.63 2.91 7.62
CA GLY A 197 -17.61 4.29 8.09
C GLY A 197 -17.67 5.29 6.94
N THR A 198 -18.17 6.49 7.21
CA THR A 198 -18.32 7.56 6.19
C THR A 198 -17.74 8.91 6.62
N SER A 199 -16.92 8.93 7.67
CA SER A 199 -16.43 10.20 8.27
C SER A 199 -15.58 11.03 7.32
N THR A 200 -14.98 10.41 6.30
CA THR A 200 -14.17 11.09 5.28
C THR A 200 -14.98 11.61 4.09
N GLY A 201 -16.30 11.39 4.07
CA GLY A 201 -17.15 11.66 2.89
C GLY A 201 -17.07 10.60 1.79
N LEU A 202 -16.27 9.56 1.99
CA LEU A 202 -16.26 8.31 1.23
C LEU A 202 -16.72 7.17 2.14
N GLU A 203 -17.27 6.10 1.57
CA GLU A 203 -17.51 4.88 2.32
C GLU A 203 -16.18 4.10 2.47
N VAL A 204 -15.85 3.73 3.71
CA VAL A 204 -14.67 2.93 4.05
C VAL A 204 -15.11 1.67 4.78
N ASN A 205 -14.93 0.52 4.14
CA ASN A 205 -15.26 -0.79 4.69
C ASN A 205 -14.00 -1.61 4.97
N TYR A 206 -13.96 -2.26 6.13
CA TYR A 206 -12.91 -3.20 6.52
C TYR A 206 -13.46 -4.63 6.47
N ASP A 207 -12.96 -5.43 5.54
CA ASP A 207 -13.15 -6.88 5.50
C ASP A 207 -11.95 -7.55 6.19
N LEU A 208 -12.24 -8.06 7.38
CA LEU A 208 -11.29 -8.66 8.31
C LEU A 208 -11.03 -10.10 7.93
N ARG A 209 -9.76 -10.46 7.71
CA ARG A 209 -9.31 -11.84 7.46
C ARG A 209 -8.29 -12.23 8.51
N TYR A 210 -8.74 -13.02 9.49
CA TYR A 210 -7.92 -13.52 10.58
C TYR A 210 -7.76 -15.04 10.49
N ASP A 211 -6.52 -15.51 10.60
CA ASP A 211 -6.15 -16.92 10.68
C ASP A 211 -5.02 -17.06 11.69
N GLY A 212 -5.34 -17.52 12.91
CA GLY A 212 -4.38 -17.68 14.01
C GLY A 212 -3.22 -18.64 13.71
N ALA A 213 -3.35 -19.46 12.66
CA ALA A 213 -2.28 -20.33 12.19
C ALA A 213 -1.29 -19.64 11.22
N LYS A 214 -1.47 -18.35 10.92
CA LYS A 214 -0.64 -17.55 10.02
C LYS A 214 0.17 -16.50 10.79
N ASP A 215 1.37 -16.23 10.28
CA ASP A 215 2.24 -15.18 10.80
C ASP A 215 1.80 -13.76 10.36
N THR A 216 0.94 -13.67 9.33
CA THR A 216 0.46 -12.42 8.77
C THR A 216 -1.06 -12.42 8.68
N GLN A 217 -1.68 -11.39 9.23
CA GLN A 217 -3.12 -11.15 9.19
C GLN A 217 -3.43 -10.06 8.16
N VAL A 218 -4.62 -10.08 7.55
CA VAL A 218 -4.95 -9.19 6.43
C VAL A 218 -6.26 -8.47 6.67
N ILE A 219 -6.26 -7.16 6.48
CA ILE A 219 -7.50 -6.36 6.36
C ILE A 219 -7.59 -5.93 4.91
N ILE A 220 -8.69 -6.27 4.25
CA ILE A 220 -9.01 -5.76 2.93
C ILE A 220 -9.81 -4.48 3.16
N VAL A 221 -9.27 -3.36 2.71
CA VAL A 221 -9.93 -2.06 2.83
C VAL A 221 -10.54 -1.71 1.50
N HIS A 222 -11.85 -1.47 1.53
CA HIS A 222 -12.63 -1.02 0.39
C HIS A 222 -12.96 0.46 0.59
N VAL A 223 -12.68 1.28 -0.43
CA VAL A 223 -13.01 2.71 -0.45
C VAL A 223 -13.85 3.00 -1.67
N SER A 224 -15.07 3.50 -1.46
CA SER A 224 -16.04 3.77 -2.53
C SER A 224 -16.72 5.12 -2.33
N PRO A 225 -17.34 5.70 -3.38
CA PRO A 225 -18.21 6.86 -3.22
C PRO A 225 -19.31 6.59 -2.18
N ALA A 226 -19.56 7.56 -1.30
CA ALA A 226 -20.68 7.48 -0.37
C ALA A 226 -22.01 7.61 -1.12
N ALA A 227 -23.02 6.83 -0.70
CA ALA A 227 -24.38 6.84 -1.27
C ALA A 227 -25.18 8.11 -0.91
#